data_AF-A0A7K2JDX7-F1
#
_entry.id   AF-A0A7K2JDX7-F1
#
_cell.length_a   1.000
_cell.length_b   1.000
_cell.length_c   1.000
_cell.angle_alpha   90.00
_cell.angle_beta   90.00
_cell.angle_gamma   90.00
#
_symmetry.space_group_name_H-M   'P 1'
#
loop_
_entity.id
_entity.type
_entity.pdbx_description
1 polymer ?
#
loop_
_entity_poly.entity_id
_entity_poly.type
_entity_poly.pdbx_seq_one_letter_code
_entity_poly.pdbx_strand_id
1 'polypeptide(L)'
;MAALGARSRHGPGRRAHRHGPARNLEFRRRRPGRGRPAGEQAATALNRALTLLATGETADDAGAERDRPARQRLHALADALTRRSGPPDRSRRAVLAEAGRTLAGHRDLVPQAVSLLVESLEPASMGADELHAALVELAALHADRPALAARTARTVGNGVQFARGAEAGDPEALLDVVARLAGTGDLTEGLFAAELTVACGRRTEWTGPWRTQLRMLRRHPCGDVRDVAYAQFTAAE
;
A
#
# COMPACT_ATOMS: atom_id res chain seq x y z
N MET A 1 -39.13 63.20 -20.11
CA MET A 1 -40.51 62.82 -20.49
C MET A 1 -40.79 61.50 -19.78
N ALA A 2 -41.41 61.45 -18.60
CA ALA A 2 -42.84 61.70 -18.31
C ALA A 2 -43.73 60.86 -19.25
N ALA A 3 -44.63 59.97 -18.81
CA ALA A 3 -45.39 59.96 -17.57
C ALA A 3 -46.23 58.67 -17.36
N LEU A 4 -46.86 58.59 -16.16
CA LEU A 4 -48.19 58.01 -15.84
C LEU A 4 -48.30 56.47 -15.84
N GLY A 5 -48.71 55.76 -14.79
CA GLY A 5 -49.37 56.11 -13.53
C GLY A 5 -50.57 55.18 -13.30
N ALA A 6 -50.71 54.56 -12.11
CA ALA A 6 -52.00 54.19 -11.52
C ALA A 6 -51.83 53.68 -10.07
N ARG A 7 -52.80 54.06 -9.22
CA ARG A 7 -52.85 53.96 -7.76
C ARG A 7 -53.77 52.83 -7.29
N SER A 8 -53.62 52.41 -6.02
CA SER A 8 -54.65 51.93 -5.05
C SER A 8 -54.13 50.72 -4.25
N ARG A 9 -54.38 50.45 -2.96
CA ARG A 9 -55.19 50.98 -1.84
C ARG A 9 -54.57 50.32 -0.56
N HIS A 10 -54.32 51.04 0.52
CA HIS A 10 -55.12 51.10 1.78
C HIS A 10 -55.16 49.82 2.65
N GLY A 11 -54.66 49.91 3.89
CA GLY A 11 -54.95 49.00 5.00
C GLY A 11 -53.84 48.89 6.07
N PRO A 12 -53.99 49.48 7.28
CA PRO A 12 -53.00 49.39 8.35
C PRO A 12 -53.33 48.25 9.34
N GLY A 13 -52.38 47.36 9.61
CA GLY A 13 -52.48 46.28 10.60
C GLY A 13 -51.47 46.47 11.73
N ARG A 14 -51.94 47.01 12.87
CA ARG A 14 -51.24 47.00 14.16
C ARG A 14 -51.06 45.55 14.65
N ARG A 15 -49.87 45.22 15.16
CA ARG A 15 -49.65 44.79 16.56
C ARG A 15 -48.17 44.43 16.79
N ALA A 16 -47.53 45.26 17.61
CA ALA A 16 -46.28 44.96 18.26
C ALA A 16 -46.52 43.89 19.33
N HIS A 17 -45.74 42.81 19.32
CA HIS A 17 -45.49 42.00 20.50
C HIS A 17 -43.99 41.99 20.78
N ARG A 18 -43.65 42.61 21.90
CA ARG A 18 -42.33 42.69 22.51
C ARG A 18 -41.93 41.38 23.17
N HIS A 19 -40.61 41.20 23.22
CA HIS A 19 -39.78 40.22 23.91
C HIS A 19 -40.18 39.79 25.34
N GLY A 20 -39.79 38.55 25.69
CA GLY A 20 -39.46 38.10 27.06
C GLY A 20 -39.28 36.56 27.13
N PRO A 21 -38.37 36.01 27.95
CA PRO A 21 -37.30 35.13 27.46
C PRO A 21 -37.52 33.63 27.66
N ALA A 22 -37.00 32.84 26.71
CA ALA A 22 -36.84 31.40 26.83
C ALA A 22 -35.73 31.06 27.83
N ARG A 23 -36.09 30.24 28.81
CA ARG A 23 -35.23 29.70 29.86
C ARG A 23 -34.06 28.91 29.26
N ASN A 24 -32.84 29.30 29.61
CA ASN A 24 -31.64 28.50 29.45
C ASN A 24 -31.77 27.21 30.29
N LEU A 25 -32.03 26.08 29.64
CA LEU A 25 -31.67 24.77 30.16
C LEU A 25 -30.33 24.39 29.56
N GLU A 26 -29.26 24.54 30.34
CA GLU A 26 -27.98 23.90 30.10
C GLU A 26 -28.15 22.38 30.17
N PHE A 27 -28.55 21.78 29.05
CA PHE A 27 -28.34 20.35 28.84
C PHE A 27 -26.89 20.14 28.44
N ARG A 28 -26.04 20.05 29.46
CA ARG A 28 -24.63 19.69 29.37
C ARG A 28 -24.54 18.26 28.81
N ARG A 29 -24.65 18.12 27.48
CA ARG A 29 -24.37 16.88 26.76
C ARG A 29 -22.90 16.55 26.99
N ARG A 30 -22.63 15.70 27.98
CA ARG A 30 -21.43 14.86 28.02
C ARG A 30 -21.35 14.18 26.65
N ARG A 31 -20.42 14.63 25.80
CA ARG A 31 -20.06 13.90 24.59
C ARG A 31 -19.52 12.54 25.05
N PRO A 32 -20.09 11.41 24.62
CA PRO A 32 -19.41 10.14 24.81
C PRO A 32 -18.06 10.26 24.08
N GLY A 33 -17.00 9.80 24.74
CA GLY A 33 -15.64 9.84 24.19
C GLY A 33 -15.64 9.30 22.77
N ARG A 34 -14.93 9.97 21.87
CA ARG A 34 -14.64 9.45 20.54
C ARG A 34 -13.92 8.11 20.74
N GLY A 35 -14.66 7.01 20.69
CA GLY A 35 -14.07 5.71 20.45
C GLY A 35 -13.27 5.82 19.15
N ARG A 36 -12.05 5.28 19.14
CA ARG A 36 -11.27 5.15 17.90
C ARG A 36 -12.18 4.55 16.82
N PRO A 37 -12.13 5.03 15.56
CA PRO A 37 -12.96 4.45 14.51
C PRO A 37 -12.75 2.93 14.49
N ALA A 38 -13.82 2.16 14.29
CA ALA A 38 -13.80 0.70 14.43
C ALA A 38 -12.65 0.01 13.67
N GLY A 39 -12.19 0.61 12.56
CA GLY A 39 -11.01 0.17 11.80
C GLY A 39 -9.69 0.25 12.56
N GLU A 40 -9.44 1.31 13.33
CA GLU A 40 -8.21 1.44 14.15
C GLU A 40 -8.19 0.43 15.30
N GLN A 41 -9.35 0.16 15.90
CA GLN A 41 -9.47 -0.87 16.95
C GLN A 41 -9.26 -2.27 16.38
N ALA A 42 -9.82 -2.56 15.21
CA ALA A 42 -9.61 -3.83 14.51
C ALA A 42 -8.14 -4.03 14.12
N ALA A 43 -7.46 -2.99 13.63
CA ALA A 43 -6.03 -3.02 13.31
C ALA A 43 -5.17 -3.30 14.55
N THR A 44 -5.48 -2.62 15.66
CA THR A 44 -4.79 -2.82 16.94
C THR A 44 -5.00 -4.24 17.46
N ALA A 45 -6.23 -4.75 17.38
CA ALA A 45 -6.57 -6.11 17.78
C ALA A 45 -5.86 -7.17 16.91
N LEU A 46 -5.81 -6.95 15.58
CA LEU A 46 -5.10 -7.81 14.64
C LEU A 46 -3.60 -7.85 14.97
N ASN A 47 -2.95 -6.69 15.12
CA ASN A 47 -1.52 -6.64 15.44
C ASN A 47 -1.22 -7.31 16.78
N ARG A 48 -2.06 -7.08 17.79
CA ARG A 48 -1.92 -7.78 19.08
C ARG A 48 -2.05 -9.29 18.93
N ALA A 49 -3.00 -9.77 18.15
CA ALA A 49 -3.16 -11.19 17.87
C ALA A 49 -1.96 -11.77 17.10
N LEU A 50 -1.44 -11.05 16.10
CA LEU A 50 -0.24 -11.45 15.37
C LEU A 50 0.98 -11.55 16.30
N THR A 51 1.19 -10.55 17.15
CA THR A 51 2.27 -10.59 18.16
C THR A 51 2.09 -11.75 19.11
N LEU A 52 0.88 -11.98 19.63
CA LEU A 52 0.62 -13.11 20.54
C LEU A 52 0.83 -14.47 19.86
N LEU A 53 0.41 -14.63 18.61
CA LEU A 53 0.63 -15.87 17.86
C LEU A 53 2.11 -16.07 17.50
N ALA A 54 2.83 -14.98 17.23
CA ALA A 54 4.25 -15.03 16.89
C ALA A 54 5.15 -15.27 18.13
N THR A 55 4.68 -14.91 19.33
CA THR A 55 5.44 -15.02 20.59
C THR A 55 4.97 -16.14 21.52
N GLY A 56 3.73 -16.60 21.40
CA GLY A 56 3.03 -17.35 22.45
C GLY A 56 2.82 -18.85 22.22
N GLU A 57 3.07 -19.40 21.04
CA GLU A 57 2.83 -20.84 20.75
C GLU A 57 3.98 -21.45 19.91
N THR A 58 5.23 -21.04 20.14
CA THR A 58 6.42 -21.69 19.55
C THR A 58 7.01 -22.80 20.42
N ALA A 59 6.37 -23.11 21.56
CA ALA A 59 6.81 -24.20 22.45
C ALA A 59 6.31 -25.59 22.02
N ASP A 60 5.30 -25.66 21.14
CA ASP A 60 4.74 -26.94 20.68
C ASP A 60 4.93 -27.04 19.15
N ASP A 61 6.17 -27.34 18.76
CA ASP A 61 6.58 -27.49 17.37
C ASP A 61 5.79 -28.60 16.64
N ALA A 62 5.25 -29.59 17.37
CA ALA A 62 4.37 -30.62 16.83
C ALA A 62 3.42 -31.16 17.93
N GLY A 63 2.12 -30.95 17.76
CA GLY A 63 1.12 -31.69 18.52
C GLY A 63 0.86 -33.07 17.90
N ALA A 64 0.16 -33.96 18.61
CA ALA A 64 -0.08 -35.36 18.19
C ALA A 64 -0.68 -35.53 16.78
N GLU A 65 -1.36 -34.52 16.24
CA GLU A 65 -2.08 -34.56 14.97
C GLU A 65 -1.69 -33.44 14.00
N ARG A 66 -0.92 -32.43 14.43
CA ARG A 66 -0.68 -31.21 13.63
C ARG A 66 0.74 -30.66 13.83
N ASP A 67 1.44 -30.49 12.70
CA ASP A 67 2.74 -29.84 12.64
C ASP A 67 2.60 -28.31 12.74
N ARG A 68 3.29 -27.68 13.69
CA ARG A 68 3.37 -26.23 13.88
C ARG A 68 2.04 -25.47 13.74
N PRO A 69 1.03 -25.74 14.59
CA PRO A 69 -0.32 -25.18 14.45
C PRO A 69 -0.35 -23.64 14.44
N ALA A 70 0.47 -22.97 15.26
CA ALA A 70 0.56 -21.51 15.26
C ALA A 70 1.03 -20.94 13.92
N ARG A 71 2.01 -21.59 13.29
CA ARG A 71 2.54 -21.21 11.96
C ARG A 71 1.48 -21.39 10.88
N GLN A 72 0.71 -22.47 10.91
CA GLN A 72 -0.38 -22.69 9.97
C GLN A 72 -1.46 -21.61 10.10
N ARG A 73 -1.84 -21.24 11.33
CA ARG A 73 -2.82 -20.16 11.59
C ARG A 73 -2.32 -18.81 11.07
N LEU A 74 -1.05 -18.48 11.34
CA LEU A 74 -0.43 -17.23 10.84
C LEU A 74 -0.38 -17.20 9.32
N HIS A 75 0.00 -18.32 8.69
CA HIS A 75 0.00 -18.42 7.23
C HIS A 75 -1.41 -18.25 6.65
N ALA A 76 -2.40 -18.97 7.19
CA ALA A 76 -3.79 -18.86 6.73
C ALA A 76 -4.36 -17.45 6.91
N LEU A 77 -3.99 -16.76 8.00
CA LEU A 77 -4.41 -15.38 8.25
C LEU A 77 -3.77 -14.40 7.27
N ALA A 78 -2.44 -14.47 7.08
CA ALA A 78 -1.75 -13.62 6.12
C ALA A 78 -2.31 -13.82 4.69
N ASP A 79 -2.52 -15.08 4.31
CA ASP A 79 -3.14 -15.45 3.05
C ASP A 79 -4.58 -14.93 2.90
N ALA A 80 -5.39 -14.96 3.96
CA ALA A 80 -6.76 -14.43 3.92
C ALA A 80 -6.77 -12.90 3.75
N LEU A 81 -5.80 -12.21 4.34
CA LEU A 81 -5.64 -10.76 4.22
C LEU A 81 -5.20 -10.33 2.82
N THR A 82 -4.37 -11.12 2.14
CA THR A 82 -3.89 -10.86 0.77
C THR A 82 -4.89 -11.32 -0.30
N ARG A 83 -5.59 -12.45 -0.12
CA ARG A 83 -6.58 -12.95 -1.10
C ARG A 83 -7.89 -12.15 -1.15
N ARG A 84 -8.09 -11.19 -0.26
CA ARG A 84 -9.33 -10.42 -0.22
C ARG A 84 -9.45 -9.54 -1.48
N SER A 85 -10.51 -9.80 -2.25
CA SER A 85 -10.76 -9.19 -3.56
C SER A 85 -10.85 -7.67 -3.53
N GLY A 86 -10.33 -7.06 -4.58
CA GLY A 86 -10.35 -5.62 -4.83
C GLY A 86 -9.14 -4.90 -4.22
N PRO A 87 -8.72 -3.78 -4.84
CA PRO A 87 -7.59 -2.99 -4.37
C PRO A 87 -7.84 -2.53 -2.93
N PRO A 88 -6.87 -2.69 -2.01
CA PRO A 88 -7.04 -2.26 -0.64
C PRO A 88 -7.21 -0.74 -0.57
N ASP A 89 -8.24 -0.27 0.13
CA ASP A 89 -8.35 1.17 0.44
C ASP A 89 -7.18 1.63 1.33
N ARG A 90 -7.01 2.95 1.48
CA ARG A 90 -5.92 3.54 2.29
C ARG A 90 -5.84 2.96 3.71
N SER A 91 -7.00 2.71 4.34
CA SER A 91 -7.06 2.16 5.69
C SER A 91 -6.54 0.72 5.71
N ARG A 92 -7.03 -0.12 4.79
CA ARG A 92 -6.58 -1.50 4.65
C ARG A 92 -5.08 -1.57 4.36
N ARG A 93 -4.55 -0.72 3.48
CA ARG A 93 -3.10 -0.66 3.21
C ARG A 93 -2.28 -0.33 4.45
N ALA A 94 -2.70 0.66 5.24
CA ALA A 94 -2.03 0.99 6.50
C ALA A 94 -2.02 -0.19 7.49
N VAL A 95 -3.13 -0.94 7.57
CA VAL A 95 -3.21 -2.15 8.39
C VAL A 95 -2.29 -3.25 7.88
N LEU A 96 -2.26 -3.50 6.57
CA LEU A 96 -1.37 -4.50 5.96
C LEU A 96 0.10 -4.14 6.17
N ALA A 97 0.47 -2.87 6.00
CA ALA A 97 1.83 -2.39 6.21
C ALA A 97 2.27 -2.57 7.67
N GLU A 98 1.42 -2.20 8.63
CA GLU A 98 1.72 -2.35 10.06
C GLU A 98 1.80 -3.84 10.47
N ALA A 99 0.89 -4.67 9.97
CA ALA A 99 0.91 -6.11 10.21
C ALA A 99 2.18 -6.75 9.61
N GLY A 100 2.55 -6.34 8.39
CA GLY A 100 3.79 -6.76 7.73
C GLY A 100 5.02 -6.40 8.55
N ARG A 101 5.15 -5.14 8.99
CA ARG A 101 6.25 -4.68 9.87
C ARG A 101 6.28 -5.45 11.21
N THR A 102 5.13 -5.74 11.79
CA THR A 102 5.04 -6.56 13.01
C THR A 102 5.58 -7.98 12.80
N LEU A 103 5.22 -8.61 11.67
CA LEU A 103 5.70 -9.94 11.34
C LEU A 103 7.18 -9.96 10.94
N ALA A 104 7.70 -8.89 10.34
CA ALA A 104 9.10 -8.77 9.94
C ALA A 104 10.08 -8.88 11.12
N GLY A 105 9.65 -8.51 12.33
CA GLY A 105 10.42 -8.71 13.57
C GLY A 105 10.66 -10.18 13.95
N HIS A 106 10.01 -11.13 13.26
CA HIS A 106 10.10 -12.56 13.54
C HIS A 106 10.72 -13.29 12.33
N ARG A 107 11.96 -13.78 12.50
CA ARG A 107 12.77 -14.38 11.42
C ARG A 107 12.06 -15.47 10.59
N ASP A 108 11.19 -16.23 11.25
CA ASP A 108 10.46 -17.36 10.67
C ASP A 108 9.20 -16.95 9.90
N LEU A 109 8.79 -15.68 10.02
CA LEU A 109 7.57 -15.09 9.44
C LEU A 109 7.85 -14.04 8.36
N VAL A 110 9.12 -13.85 7.97
CA VAL A 110 9.53 -12.91 6.92
C VAL A 110 8.77 -13.13 5.60
N PRO A 111 8.52 -14.36 5.10
CA PRO A 111 7.72 -14.53 3.89
C PRO A 111 6.30 -13.95 4.01
N GLN A 112 5.64 -14.13 5.16
CA GLN A 112 4.31 -13.58 5.43
C GLN A 112 4.36 -12.06 5.57
N ALA A 113 5.39 -11.53 6.24
CA ALA A 113 5.63 -10.10 6.35
C ALA A 113 5.73 -9.44 4.96
N VAL A 114 6.57 -10.02 4.09
CA VAL A 114 6.77 -9.59 2.71
C VAL A 114 5.47 -9.63 1.92
N SER A 115 4.67 -10.69 2.02
CA SER A 115 3.38 -10.76 1.32
C SER A 115 2.42 -9.63 1.73
N LEU A 116 2.35 -9.28 3.01
CA LEU A 116 1.51 -8.18 3.48
C LEU A 116 2.05 -6.82 3.05
N LEU A 117 3.36 -6.62 3.10
CA LEU A 117 4.00 -5.38 2.67
C LEU A 117 3.82 -5.14 1.17
N VAL A 118 4.00 -6.16 0.33
CA VAL A 118 3.76 -6.07 -1.12
C VAL A 118 2.30 -5.72 -1.41
N GLU A 119 1.34 -6.37 -0.74
CA GLU A 119 -0.09 -6.06 -0.88
C GLU A 119 -0.44 -4.64 -0.39
N SER A 120 0.37 -4.06 0.50
CA SER A 120 0.17 -2.69 0.97
C SER A 120 0.70 -1.62 0.00
N LEU A 121 1.52 -1.99 -0.98
CA LEU A 121 2.05 -1.07 -1.98
C LEU A 121 0.95 -0.64 -2.95
N GLU A 122 0.81 0.66 -3.14
CA GLU A 122 -0.09 1.24 -4.14
C GLU A 122 0.66 2.34 -4.89
N PRO A 123 1.44 1.97 -5.94
CA PRO A 123 2.31 2.89 -6.66
C PRO A 123 1.58 4.13 -7.18
N ALA A 124 0.31 4.01 -7.56
CA ALA A 124 -0.51 5.12 -8.04
C ALA A 124 -0.83 6.18 -6.98
N SER A 125 -0.80 5.81 -5.70
CA SER A 125 -1.13 6.71 -4.61
C SER A 125 0.09 7.25 -3.86
N MET A 126 1.28 6.73 -4.18
CA MET A 126 2.54 7.04 -3.52
C MET A 126 3.38 7.96 -4.39
N GLY A 127 4.07 8.92 -3.77
CA GLY A 127 5.12 9.68 -4.47
C GLY A 127 6.35 8.80 -4.74
N ALA A 128 7.21 9.22 -5.67
CA ALA A 128 8.45 8.49 -5.99
C ALA A 128 9.33 8.24 -4.75
N ASP A 129 9.48 9.23 -3.87
CA ASP A 129 10.26 9.08 -2.63
C ASP A 129 9.64 8.05 -1.67
N GLU A 130 8.32 8.07 -1.52
CA GLU A 130 7.60 7.16 -0.64
C GLU A 130 7.68 5.72 -1.16
N LEU A 131 7.47 5.54 -2.47
CA LEU A 131 7.57 4.22 -3.11
C LEU A 131 9.00 3.68 -3.04
N HIS A 132 10.00 4.52 -3.31
CA HIS A 132 11.40 4.11 -3.18
C HIS A 132 11.73 3.69 -1.74
N ALA A 133 11.35 4.48 -0.73
CA ALA A 133 11.58 4.14 0.67
C ALA A 133 10.90 2.82 1.06
N ALA A 134 9.67 2.59 0.63
CA ALA A 134 8.96 1.34 0.88
C ALA A 134 9.62 0.12 0.20
N LEU A 135 10.14 0.29 -1.02
CA LEU A 135 10.87 -0.78 -1.72
C LEU A 135 12.23 -1.07 -1.09
N VAL A 136 12.94 -0.06 -0.57
CA VAL A 136 14.19 -0.25 0.18
C VAL A 136 13.91 -0.96 1.51
N GLU A 137 12.87 -0.57 2.24
CA GLU A 137 12.44 -1.29 3.45
C GLU A 137 12.10 -2.75 3.15
N LEU A 138 11.38 -2.98 2.05
CA LEU A 138 11.05 -4.32 1.60
C LEU A 138 12.32 -5.12 1.26
N ALA A 139 13.28 -4.51 0.57
CA ALA A 139 14.54 -5.16 0.16
C ALA A 139 15.40 -5.57 1.35
N ALA A 140 15.41 -4.78 2.42
CA ALA A 140 16.15 -5.08 3.65
C ALA A 140 15.68 -6.39 4.32
N LEU A 141 14.44 -6.83 4.07
CA LEU A 141 13.92 -8.10 4.61
C LEU A 141 14.49 -9.34 3.91
N HIS A 142 15.21 -9.16 2.82
CA HIS A 142 15.76 -10.25 2.01
C HIS A 142 17.27 -10.46 2.18
N ALA A 143 17.89 -9.82 3.18
CA ALA A 143 19.28 -10.11 3.55
C ALA A 143 19.47 -11.63 3.70
N ASP A 144 20.41 -12.19 2.94
CA ASP A 144 20.72 -13.62 2.85
C ASP A 144 19.61 -14.54 2.29
N ARG A 145 18.61 -13.98 1.58
CA ARG A 145 17.46 -14.75 1.04
C ARG A 145 17.23 -14.49 -0.46
N PRO A 146 18.19 -14.81 -1.35
CA PRO A 146 18.14 -14.47 -2.78
C PRO A 146 16.92 -15.07 -3.50
N ALA A 147 16.53 -16.31 -3.16
CA ALA A 147 15.33 -16.93 -3.74
C ALA A 147 14.02 -16.25 -3.33
N LEU A 148 13.96 -15.68 -2.11
CA LEU A 148 12.81 -14.90 -1.66
C LEU A 148 12.81 -13.54 -2.37
N ALA A 149 13.97 -12.87 -2.47
CA ALA A 149 14.13 -11.61 -3.17
C ALA A 149 13.60 -11.69 -4.62
N ALA A 150 14.04 -12.69 -5.38
CA ALA A 150 13.63 -12.90 -6.76
C ALA A 150 12.11 -13.11 -6.90
N ARG A 151 11.49 -13.89 -6.00
CA ARG A 151 10.04 -14.09 -6.01
C ARG A 151 9.29 -12.80 -5.67
N THR A 152 9.75 -12.05 -4.67
CA THR A 152 9.16 -10.77 -4.28
C THR A 152 9.24 -9.76 -5.41
N ALA A 153 10.40 -9.64 -6.05
CA ALA A 153 10.63 -8.76 -7.19
C ALA A 153 9.62 -9.01 -8.30
N ARG A 154 9.44 -10.29 -8.66
CA ARG A 154 8.47 -10.69 -9.68
C ARG A 154 7.03 -10.40 -9.28
N THR A 155 6.67 -10.60 -8.01
CA THR A 155 5.33 -10.26 -7.51
C THR A 155 5.07 -8.76 -7.65
N VAL A 156 6.02 -7.92 -7.24
CA VAL A 156 5.92 -6.45 -7.37
C VAL A 156 5.82 -6.05 -8.85
N GLY A 157 6.69 -6.57 -9.71
CA GLY A 157 6.68 -6.31 -11.15
C GLY A 157 5.35 -6.73 -11.80
N ASN A 158 4.83 -7.90 -11.47
CA ASN A 158 3.52 -8.36 -11.96
C ASN A 158 2.39 -7.43 -11.52
N GLY A 159 2.39 -6.99 -10.26
CA GLY A 159 1.41 -6.02 -9.76
C GLY A 159 1.39 -4.76 -10.61
N VAL A 160 2.57 -4.20 -10.90
CA VAL A 160 2.72 -3.01 -11.75
C VAL A 160 2.36 -3.28 -13.22
N GLN A 161 2.70 -4.46 -13.76
CA GLN A 161 2.42 -4.82 -15.16
C GLN A 161 0.91 -4.96 -15.41
N PHE A 162 0.19 -5.58 -14.49
CA PHE A 162 -1.23 -5.92 -14.67
C PHE A 162 -2.20 -4.89 -14.08
N ALA A 163 -1.71 -3.90 -13.33
CA ALA A 163 -2.50 -2.76 -12.88
C ALA A 163 -3.15 -2.01 -14.06
N ARG A 164 -4.37 -1.50 -13.84
CA ARG A 164 -5.20 -0.89 -14.89
C ARG A 164 -5.54 0.55 -14.56
N GLY A 165 -5.61 1.39 -15.60
CA GLY A 165 -6.03 2.79 -15.45
C GLY A 165 -5.15 3.56 -14.47
N ALA A 166 -5.79 4.27 -13.53
CA ALA A 166 -5.09 5.10 -12.55
C ALA A 166 -4.18 4.30 -11.60
N GLU A 167 -4.52 3.05 -11.27
CA GLU A 167 -3.78 2.16 -10.34
C GLU A 167 -2.38 1.80 -10.87
N ALA A 168 -2.18 1.95 -12.16
CA ALA A 168 -0.91 1.61 -12.81
C ALA A 168 0.23 2.56 -12.38
N GLY A 169 -0.10 3.72 -11.80
CA GLY A 169 0.88 4.73 -11.40
C GLY A 169 1.57 5.42 -12.57
N ASP A 170 2.21 6.53 -12.25
CA ASP A 170 2.93 7.35 -13.22
C ASP A 170 4.24 6.66 -13.67
N PRO A 171 4.40 6.37 -14.98
CA PRO A 171 5.64 5.80 -15.51
C PRO A 171 6.88 6.66 -15.24
N GLU A 172 6.79 7.99 -15.19
CA GLU A 172 7.96 8.84 -14.92
C GLU A 172 8.43 8.70 -13.47
N ALA A 173 7.50 8.80 -12.51
CA ALA A 173 7.80 8.52 -11.10
C ALA A 173 8.38 7.11 -10.88
N LEU A 174 7.85 6.09 -11.58
CA LEU A 174 8.38 4.73 -11.52
C LEU A 174 9.80 4.62 -12.11
N LEU A 175 10.09 5.33 -13.18
CA LEU A 175 11.43 5.36 -13.78
C LEU A 175 12.46 5.93 -12.80
N ASP A 176 12.12 7.01 -12.10
CA ASP A 176 12.99 7.62 -11.08
C ASP A 176 13.28 6.64 -9.93
N VAL A 177 12.26 5.94 -9.44
CA VAL A 177 12.41 4.92 -8.38
C VAL A 177 13.32 3.80 -8.84
N VAL A 178 13.11 3.29 -10.04
CA VAL A 178 13.90 2.19 -10.63
C VAL A 178 15.35 2.60 -10.86
N ALA A 179 15.61 3.83 -11.30
CA ALA A 179 16.97 4.34 -11.49
C ALA A 179 17.74 4.39 -10.16
N ARG A 180 17.07 4.81 -9.08
CA ARG A 180 17.68 4.86 -7.73
C ARG A 180 18.01 3.46 -7.21
N LEU A 181 17.07 2.51 -7.30
CA LEU A 181 17.26 1.13 -6.86
C LEU A 181 18.38 0.43 -7.64
N ALA A 182 18.44 0.63 -8.97
CA ALA A 182 19.51 0.06 -9.79
C ALA A 182 20.90 0.65 -9.50
N GLY A 183 20.95 1.85 -8.93
CA GLY A 183 22.19 2.59 -8.67
C GLY A 183 22.97 2.09 -7.45
N THR A 184 22.35 1.33 -6.54
CA THR A 184 23.00 0.86 -5.30
C THR A 184 23.94 -0.32 -5.55
N GLY A 185 23.70 -1.08 -6.62
CA GLY A 185 24.45 -2.30 -6.93
C GLY A 185 24.05 -3.52 -6.09
N ASP A 186 23.09 -3.35 -5.17
CA ASP A 186 22.55 -4.43 -4.35
C ASP A 186 21.76 -5.45 -5.19
N LEU A 187 21.81 -6.71 -4.78
CA LEU A 187 21.08 -7.80 -5.45
C LEU A 187 19.56 -7.57 -5.40
N THR A 188 19.01 -7.30 -4.22
CA THR A 188 17.56 -7.27 -4.01
C THR A 188 16.96 -6.03 -4.64
N GLU A 189 17.56 -4.87 -4.39
CA GLU A 189 17.13 -3.62 -5.03
C GLU A 189 17.29 -3.68 -6.54
N GLY A 190 18.39 -4.26 -7.04
CA GLY A 190 18.60 -4.49 -8.47
C GLY A 190 17.55 -5.42 -9.10
N LEU A 191 17.12 -6.46 -8.39
CA LEU A 191 16.03 -7.34 -8.85
C LEU A 191 14.68 -6.60 -8.89
N PHE A 192 14.38 -5.76 -7.90
CA PHE A 192 13.19 -4.89 -7.93
C PHE A 192 13.25 -3.93 -9.12
N ALA A 193 14.39 -3.28 -9.33
CA ALA A 193 14.60 -2.39 -10.47
C ALA A 193 14.41 -3.12 -11.80
N ALA A 194 14.91 -4.35 -11.93
CA ALA A 194 14.80 -5.15 -13.15
C ALA A 194 13.34 -5.54 -13.45
N GLU A 195 12.63 -6.14 -12.50
CA GLU A 195 11.23 -6.57 -12.72
C GLU A 195 10.30 -5.37 -12.96
N LEU A 196 10.53 -4.22 -12.29
CA LEU A 196 9.80 -2.98 -12.56
C LEU A 196 10.12 -2.39 -13.93
N THR A 197 11.38 -2.41 -14.37
CA THR A 197 11.78 -1.97 -15.72
C THR A 197 11.05 -2.77 -16.79
N VAL A 198 10.93 -4.08 -16.60
CA VAL A 198 10.21 -4.97 -17.52
C VAL A 198 8.72 -4.67 -17.54
N ALA A 199 8.12 -4.53 -16.36
CA ALA A 199 6.70 -4.22 -16.23
C ALA A 199 6.33 -2.90 -16.93
N CYS A 200 7.06 -1.82 -16.63
CA CYS A 200 6.82 -0.51 -17.21
C CYS A 200 7.26 -0.42 -18.67
N GLY A 201 8.35 -1.09 -19.05
CA GLY A 201 8.77 -1.21 -20.45
C GLY A 201 7.67 -1.83 -21.31
N ARG A 202 7.06 -2.93 -20.88
CA ARG A 202 5.93 -3.55 -21.59
C ARG A 202 4.72 -2.63 -21.67
N ARG A 203 4.36 -1.96 -20.57
CA ARG A 203 3.22 -1.02 -20.52
C ARG A 203 3.37 0.20 -21.39
N THR A 204 4.60 0.63 -21.63
CA THR A 204 4.93 1.84 -22.39
C THR A 204 5.46 1.50 -23.79
N GLU A 205 5.34 0.24 -24.23
CA GLU A 205 5.88 -0.22 -25.51
C GLU A 205 7.36 0.12 -25.70
N TRP A 206 8.12 0.02 -24.59
CA TRP A 206 9.55 0.26 -24.54
C TRP A 206 9.92 1.64 -25.07
N THR A 207 9.42 2.72 -24.45
CA THR A 207 9.91 4.07 -24.75
C THR A 207 11.43 4.21 -24.55
N GLY A 208 12.01 5.27 -25.11
CA GLY A 208 13.44 5.56 -25.03
C GLY A 208 14.03 5.45 -23.62
N PRO A 209 13.40 6.07 -22.60
CA PRO A 209 13.88 6.00 -21.21
C PRO A 209 13.93 4.57 -20.66
N TRP A 210 12.88 3.76 -20.85
CA TRP A 210 12.84 2.37 -20.38
C TRP A 210 13.85 1.47 -21.11
N ARG A 211 14.08 1.70 -22.41
CA ARG A 211 15.17 1.03 -23.15
C ARG A 211 16.54 1.39 -22.60
N THR A 212 16.76 2.64 -22.21
CA THR A 212 18.00 3.08 -21.57
C THR A 212 18.19 2.41 -20.23
N GLN A 213 17.14 2.36 -19.41
CA GLN A 213 17.21 1.69 -18.11
C GLN A 213 17.51 0.19 -18.23
N LEU A 214 16.89 -0.51 -19.19
CA LEU A 214 17.20 -1.92 -19.45
C LEU A 214 18.67 -2.13 -19.84
N ARG A 215 19.24 -1.24 -20.67
CA ARG A 215 20.67 -1.29 -21.02
C ARG A 215 21.58 -1.06 -19.82
N MET A 216 21.19 -0.19 -18.89
CA MET A 216 21.94 0.03 -17.64
C MET A 216 21.91 -1.22 -16.76
N LEU A 217 20.76 -1.87 -16.61
CA LEU A 217 20.62 -3.10 -15.81
C LEU A 217 21.42 -4.29 -16.39
N ARG A 218 21.58 -4.38 -17.71
CA ARG A 218 22.48 -5.37 -18.34
C ARG A 218 23.95 -5.18 -17.96
N ARG A 219 24.33 -4.01 -17.43
CA ARG A 219 25.66 -3.68 -16.92
C ARG A 219 25.72 -3.67 -15.39
N HIS A 220 24.66 -4.11 -14.71
CA HIS A 220 24.60 -4.14 -13.24
C HIS A 220 25.71 -5.03 -12.65
N PRO A 221 26.30 -4.71 -11.49
CA PRO A 221 27.38 -5.52 -10.89
C PRO A 221 26.93 -6.95 -10.52
N CYS A 222 25.68 -7.12 -10.09
CA CYS A 222 25.13 -8.44 -9.76
C CYS A 222 24.74 -9.25 -11.01
N GLY A 223 25.16 -10.53 -11.07
CA GLY A 223 24.87 -11.46 -12.16
C GLY A 223 23.39 -11.74 -12.35
N ASP A 224 22.67 -12.08 -11.27
CA ASP A 224 21.24 -12.41 -11.33
C ASP A 224 20.39 -11.26 -11.91
N VAL A 225 20.75 -10.01 -11.59
CA VAL A 225 20.09 -8.81 -12.12
C VAL A 225 20.35 -8.67 -13.63
N ARG A 226 21.60 -8.93 -14.08
CA ARG A 226 21.92 -8.93 -15.51
C ARG A 226 21.14 -10.00 -16.24
N ASP A 227 21.02 -11.20 -15.68
CA ASP A 227 20.31 -12.32 -16.29
C ASP A 227 18.83 -11.99 -16.52
N VAL A 228 18.17 -11.39 -15.51
CA VAL A 228 16.79 -10.89 -15.66
C VAL A 228 16.71 -9.86 -16.80
N ALA A 229 17.68 -8.93 -16.90
CA ALA A 229 17.69 -7.90 -17.94
C ALA A 229 18.04 -8.43 -19.35
N TYR A 230 18.85 -9.49 -19.46
CA TYR A 230 19.19 -10.13 -20.73
C TYR A 230 18.08 -11.05 -21.25
N ALA A 231 17.25 -11.61 -20.37
CA ALA A 231 16.08 -12.40 -20.75
C ALA A 231 14.97 -11.58 -21.45
N GLN A 232 15.14 -10.25 -21.57
CA GLN A 232 14.11 -9.35 -22.07
C GLN A 232 14.52 -8.75 -23.40
N PHE A 233 13.64 -8.90 -24.38
CA PHE A 233 13.78 -8.34 -25.72
C PHE A 233 12.73 -7.23 -25.90
N THR A 234 13.15 -6.12 -26.51
CA THR A 234 12.26 -4.97 -26.75
C THR A 234 11.60 -5.00 -28.12
N ALA A 235 12.03 -5.92 -28.99
CA ALA A 235 11.46 -6.23 -30.30
C ALA A 235 11.83 -7.68 -30.64
N ALA A 236 10.98 -8.36 -31.43
CA ALA A 236 11.31 -9.64 -32.05
C ALA A 236 12.01 -9.39 -33.39
N GLU A 237 12.81 -10.37 -33.83
CA GLU A 237 13.42 -10.39 -35.17
C GLU A 237 12.50 -11.04 -36.20
#